data_AF-A0A6S7IX24-F1
#
_entry.id   AF-A0A6S7IX24-F1
#
_cell.length_a   1.000
_cell.length_b   1.000
_cell.length_c   1.000
_cell.angle_alpha   90.00
_cell.angle_beta   90.00
_cell.angle_gamma   90.00
#
_symmetry.space_group_name_H-M   'P 1'
#
loop_
_entity.id
_entity.type
_entity.pdbx_description
1 polymer ?
#
loop_
_entity_poly.entity_id
_entity_poly.type
_entity_poly.pdbx_seq_one_letter_code
_entity_poly.pdbx_strand_id
1 'polypeptide(L)'
;MAAADGNRDLLSAAVSGILASLASTSSSQTTSLSSSPNNVTNNEELGPNRSSPALSTTQALAHLFPQCGPRQSYRSETAQPYESESAFRSVASRPKRKRKIKQEKDYSFAKDIVLKDVFLLPSPEYKKVPRGKAREMLYAEGFVTSAVEIHGNWSENDAVKALEEQFKEKLMDIPPPQFEFVRAVGNSIVKPQIQSGQGWTGKVIKHQTGQGPLYIRATRDIAVEIDSEDESSNNERDLKSYFIVKDSPDSPSNDENLTQPNTSTNMINTEKVTIVETLKSMFPGQDEEKYTEVANSSSTLNEAVDNMIDFTSEGFFSSDPTYAPDVESNDTDGLANCIIPTTLGEVLAALEPSKDGRNRISISRETVLEDSIAIFKNPGFDMSKPCKIVFEDEPAIDGGGPKREYFTLLLVSLLSPNISVRLFEGQSGRILPIHNADALRAHLFKVAGKIVASSIVNGCPGFPYFSPAAYTYLVTNSIEEVLEVVSVDDVPDIQILEIINQIDNFPDTNAELDTNVTNCLIDSGFTKALTVESKGEAIMSILLNCDILSQKAELDQFADGLGPLLNKIRSYPDICKSLLVQSDEFTRVTAEKLKSLLMFQDVNDHLKKHLMDYMEMKGKLDRI
;
A
#
# COMPACT_ATOMS: atom_id res chain seq x y z
N MET A 1 -8.54 -10.77 -57.63
CA MET A 1 -8.72 -9.51 -58.37
C MET A 1 -10.16 -9.07 -58.13
N ALA A 2 -10.32 -7.91 -57.48
CA ALA A 2 -11.57 -7.23 -57.07
C ALA A 2 -12.47 -7.92 -56.01
N ALA A 3 -12.44 -7.40 -54.77
CA ALA A 3 -13.62 -7.04 -53.95
C ALA A 3 -13.19 -6.67 -52.51
N ALA A 4 -12.89 -5.39 -52.25
CA ALA A 4 -12.96 -4.77 -50.92
C ALA A 4 -12.70 -3.26 -51.05
N ASP A 5 -13.67 -2.51 -51.56
CA ASP A 5 -13.72 -1.06 -51.37
C ASP A 5 -15.18 -0.64 -51.29
N GLY A 6 -15.58 -0.10 -50.14
CA GLY A 6 -16.98 0.24 -49.88
C GLY A 6 -17.37 0.21 -48.40
N ASN A 7 -16.61 0.88 -47.52
CA ASN A 7 -17.17 1.33 -46.24
C ASN A 7 -16.39 2.51 -45.62
N ARG A 8 -16.16 3.57 -46.40
CA ARG A 8 -15.48 4.80 -45.92
C ARG A 8 -16.36 6.06 -45.85
N ASP A 9 -17.64 6.00 -46.21
CA ASP A 9 -18.49 7.21 -46.32
C ASP A 9 -19.62 7.35 -45.27
N LEU A 10 -19.65 6.55 -44.20
CA LEU A 10 -20.66 6.70 -43.13
C LEU A 10 -20.15 7.32 -41.81
N LEU A 11 -18.85 7.64 -41.70
CA LEU A 11 -18.28 8.26 -40.49
C LEU A 11 -17.98 9.77 -40.64
N SER A 12 -18.12 10.35 -41.84
CA SER A 12 -17.89 11.78 -42.08
C SER A 12 -19.11 12.67 -41.74
N ALA A 13 -20.31 12.10 -41.61
CA ALA A 13 -21.54 12.86 -41.34
C ALA A 13 -21.89 13.03 -39.85
N ALA A 14 -21.21 12.36 -38.93
CA ALA A 14 -21.54 12.40 -37.50
C ALA A 14 -20.73 13.42 -36.67
N VAL A 15 -19.69 14.05 -37.25
CA VAL A 15 -18.78 14.94 -36.50
C VAL A 15 -19.09 16.43 -36.70
N SER A 16 -19.98 16.81 -37.62
CA SER A 16 -20.36 18.23 -37.85
C SER A 16 -21.65 18.68 -37.15
N GLY A 17 -22.29 17.84 -36.33
CA GLY A 17 -23.61 18.10 -35.75
C GLY A 17 -23.67 18.69 -34.33
N ILE A 18 -22.55 18.74 -33.59
CA ILE A 18 -22.58 19.06 -32.13
C ILE A 18 -21.94 20.42 -31.79
N LEU A 19 -21.31 21.10 -32.75
CA LEU A 19 -20.60 22.36 -32.50
C LEU A 19 -21.37 23.66 -32.81
N ALA A 20 -22.71 23.60 -33.00
CA ALA A 20 -23.51 24.76 -33.41
C ALA A 20 -24.70 25.14 -32.50
N SER A 21 -24.78 24.68 -31.25
CA SER A 21 -25.94 24.97 -30.36
C SER A 21 -25.59 25.69 -29.04
N LEU A 22 -24.48 26.43 -28.97
CA LEU A 22 -24.13 27.21 -27.77
C LEU A 22 -23.89 28.71 -28.03
N ALA A 23 -24.43 29.26 -29.12
CA ALA A 23 -24.28 30.68 -29.44
C ALA A 23 -25.60 31.31 -29.92
N SER A 24 -26.51 31.61 -28.98
CA SER A 24 -27.59 32.63 -29.01
C SER A 24 -28.58 32.24 -27.91
N THR A 25 -28.98 33.08 -26.95
CA THR A 25 -29.74 34.31 -27.16
C THR A 25 -29.83 35.07 -25.83
N SER A 26 -29.45 36.34 -25.84
CA SER A 26 -29.84 37.35 -24.86
C SER A 26 -31.19 37.96 -25.25
N SER A 27 -32.13 38.13 -24.31
CA SER A 27 -32.89 39.37 -24.01
C SER A 27 -34.32 39.17 -23.48
N SER A 28 -34.59 39.74 -22.28
CA SER A 28 -35.80 40.48 -21.82
C SER A 28 -37.14 39.71 -21.68
N GLN A 29 -38.00 39.88 -20.65
CA GLN A 29 -38.43 41.06 -19.88
C GLN A 29 -39.00 40.71 -18.48
N THR A 30 -38.67 41.58 -17.51
CA THR A 30 -39.44 42.18 -16.39
C THR A 30 -40.64 41.47 -15.71
N THR A 31 -40.58 41.35 -14.37
CA THR A 31 -41.50 42.04 -13.44
C THR A 31 -40.82 42.30 -12.10
N SER A 32 -41.06 43.50 -11.57
CA SER A 32 -40.50 44.13 -10.38
C SER A 32 -41.32 43.80 -9.12
N LEU A 33 -40.67 43.82 -7.95
CA LEU A 33 -41.13 44.59 -6.78
C LEU A 33 -40.01 44.68 -5.72
N SER A 34 -39.92 45.87 -5.15
CA SER A 34 -38.80 46.51 -4.47
C SER A 34 -38.79 46.29 -2.95
N SER A 35 -37.60 46.22 -2.34
CA SER A 35 -37.17 47.18 -1.31
C SER A 35 -35.77 46.86 -0.75
N SER A 36 -34.85 47.80 -0.95
CA SER A 36 -33.70 48.07 -0.09
C SER A 36 -33.70 49.59 0.15
N PRO A 37 -33.06 50.13 1.20
CA PRO A 37 -31.61 50.31 1.12
C PRO A 37 -30.87 50.18 2.47
N ASN A 38 -29.60 49.76 2.44
CA ASN A 38 -28.52 50.71 2.68
C ASN A 38 -27.14 50.10 2.37
N ASN A 39 -26.42 50.88 1.58
CA ASN A 39 -25.09 50.68 1.03
C ASN A 39 -24.03 51.09 2.07
N VAL A 40 -22.98 50.29 2.26
CA VAL A 40 -21.62 50.80 2.39
C VAL A 40 -20.69 49.89 1.60
N THR A 41 -20.17 50.46 0.52
CA THR A 41 -19.15 49.95 -0.38
C THR A 41 -17.82 49.76 0.34
N ASN A 42 -17.12 48.65 0.06
CA ASN A 42 -15.67 48.66 -0.14
C ASN A 42 -15.30 47.52 -1.11
N ASN A 43 -14.73 47.92 -2.25
CA ASN A 43 -14.17 47.06 -3.28
C ASN A 43 -12.84 46.45 -2.79
N GLU A 44 -12.63 45.17 -3.02
CA GLU A 44 -11.29 44.64 -3.36
C GLU A 44 -11.41 43.30 -4.11
N GLU A 45 -10.68 43.21 -5.23
CA GLU A 45 -10.70 42.16 -6.24
C GLU A 45 -10.16 40.81 -5.72
N LEU A 46 -10.93 39.72 -5.93
CA LEU A 46 -10.48 38.34 -5.72
C LEU A 46 -9.80 37.77 -6.97
N GLY A 47 -8.51 37.46 -6.85
CA GLY A 47 -7.76 36.60 -7.77
C GLY A 47 -7.88 35.10 -7.42
N PRO A 48 -7.50 34.18 -8.33
CA PRO A 48 -7.97 32.79 -8.32
C PRO A 48 -7.18 31.85 -7.39
N ASN A 49 -7.91 30.82 -6.96
CA ASN A 49 -7.59 29.64 -6.15
C ASN A 49 -6.13 29.17 -6.14
N ARG A 50 -5.62 28.90 -4.93
CA ARG A 50 -4.46 28.05 -4.65
C ARG A 50 -4.94 26.82 -3.88
N SER A 51 -4.70 25.63 -4.44
CA SER A 51 -4.68 24.37 -3.71
C SER A 51 -3.59 24.39 -2.64
N SER A 52 -3.91 23.91 -1.44
CA SER A 52 -2.95 23.65 -0.37
C SER A 52 -2.21 22.33 -0.66
N PRO A 53 -0.92 22.19 -0.28
CA PRO A 53 -0.22 20.92 -0.42
C PRO A 53 -0.77 19.89 0.58
N ALA A 54 -0.97 18.65 0.14
CA ALA A 54 -1.36 17.54 0.99
C ALA A 54 -0.29 17.29 2.06
N LEU A 55 -0.72 17.05 3.31
CA LEU A 55 0.16 16.63 4.40
C LEU A 55 0.69 15.21 4.12
N SER A 56 1.93 14.92 4.53
CA SER A 56 2.43 13.54 4.52
C SER A 56 1.61 12.69 5.51
N THR A 57 1.37 11.41 5.19
CA THR A 57 0.69 10.44 6.07
C THR A 57 1.29 10.45 7.48
N THR A 58 2.61 10.56 7.61
CA THR A 58 3.31 10.65 8.90
C THR A 58 2.91 11.90 9.69
N GLN A 59 2.74 13.04 9.00
CA GLN A 59 2.30 14.30 9.62
C GLN A 59 0.82 14.20 10.02
N ALA A 60 -0.03 13.63 9.18
CA ALA A 60 -1.44 13.39 9.51
C ALA A 60 -1.59 12.47 10.73
N LEU A 61 -0.80 11.39 10.80
CA LEU A 61 -0.78 10.49 11.95
C LEU A 61 -0.32 11.17 13.25
N ALA A 62 0.65 12.08 13.17
CA ALA A 62 1.09 12.87 14.33
C ALA A 62 -0.01 13.82 14.83
N HIS A 63 -0.84 14.35 13.93
CA HIS A 63 -2.01 15.15 14.29
C HIS A 63 -3.14 14.30 14.90
N LEU A 64 -3.35 13.07 14.40
CA LEU A 64 -4.37 12.14 14.92
C LEU A 64 -4.03 11.56 16.29
N PHE A 65 -2.74 11.39 16.59
CA PHE A 65 -2.27 10.82 17.85
C PHE A 65 -1.19 11.71 18.50
N PRO A 66 -1.56 12.88 19.03
CA PRO A 66 -0.62 13.69 19.81
C PRO A 66 -0.17 12.87 21.03
N GLN A 67 1.14 12.64 21.18
CA GLN A 67 1.64 11.94 22.36
C GLN A 67 1.32 12.77 23.62
N CYS A 68 0.44 12.25 24.47
CA CYS A 68 0.16 12.85 25.77
C CYS A 68 1.37 12.68 26.70
N GLY A 69 2.12 13.76 26.91
CA GLY A 69 2.98 13.92 28.10
C GLY A 69 2.14 14.05 29.38
N PRO A 70 2.73 13.81 30.57
CA PRO A 70 1.97 13.69 31.81
C PRO A 70 1.38 15.02 32.30
N ARG A 71 0.09 15.00 32.65
CA ARG A 71 -0.61 16.09 33.36
C ARG A 71 -0.02 16.28 34.77
N GLN A 72 0.38 17.51 35.12
CA GLN A 72 0.61 17.92 36.51
C GLN A 72 -0.52 18.82 37.03
N SER A 73 -0.97 18.50 38.23
CA SER A 73 -1.85 19.26 39.12
C SER A 73 -1.11 20.42 39.80
N TYR A 74 -1.83 21.52 40.08
CA TYR A 74 -1.33 22.76 40.67
C TYR A 74 -1.17 22.73 42.21
N ARG A 75 -0.29 23.64 42.68
CA ARG A 75 -0.04 24.26 44.02
C ARG A 75 1.06 23.62 44.91
N SER A 76 2.00 24.35 45.56
CA SER A 76 2.41 25.78 45.59
C SER A 76 3.87 25.90 46.08
N GLU A 77 4.58 26.93 45.58
CA GLU A 77 5.66 27.77 46.16
C GLU A 77 6.77 27.17 47.07
N THR A 78 8.05 27.26 46.64
CA THR A 78 9.02 28.32 47.06
C THR A 78 10.43 28.11 46.46
N ALA A 79 11.09 29.25 46.18
CA ALA A 79 12.54 29.51 46.04
C ALA A 79 13.28 29.24 44.69
N GLN A 80 13.72 30.36 44.11
CA GLN A 80 14.66 30.62 42.99
C GLN A 80 16.14 30.61 43.50
N PRO A 81 17.23 30.69 42.67
CA PRO A 81 17.32 31.44 41.41
C PRO A 81 18.28 30.93 40.29
N TYR A 82 18.18 31.63 39.14
CA TYR A 82 19.23 31.84 38.12
C TYR A 82 19.61 30.61 37.27
N GLU A 83 19.89 30.62 35.97
CA GLU A 83 19.88 31.48 34.76
C GLU A 83 20.02 30.42 33.61
N SER A 84 19.65 30.55 32.34
CA SER A 84 19.76 31.63 31.35
C SER A 84 19.06 31.15 30.06
N GLU A 85 18.36 32.07 29.38
CA GLU A 85 18.42 32.35 27.92
C GLU A 85 18.21 31.19 26.91
N SER A 86 17.52 31.33 25.77
CA SER A 86 17.20 32.45 24.89
C SER A 86 16.17 31.90 23.86
N ALA A 87 15.04 32.57 23.63
CA ALA A 87 14.82 33.64 22.66
C ALA A 87 14.24 33.14 21.32
N PHE A 88 12.97 33.49 21.05
CA PHE A 88 12.52 34.64 20.24
C PHE A 88 12.13 34.19 18.82
N ARG A 89 10.81 34.20 18.54
CA ARG A 89 10.11 35.21 17.71
C ARG A 89 10.27 34.98 16.21
N SER A 90 9.20 34.60 15.52
CA SER A 90 8.10 35.45 15.04
C SER A 90 8.37 36.03 13.64
N VAL A 91 7.32 35.91 12.82
CA VAL A 91 6.83 36.90 11.85
C VAL A 91 7.32 36.76 10.40
N ALA A 92 6.28 36.69 9.56
CA ALA A 92 6.15 37.17 8.19
C ALA A 92 6.68 36.31 7.04
N SER A 93 5.75 35.49 6.53
CA SER A 93 5.10 35.66 5.23
C SER A 93 5.91 36.23 4.05
N ARG A 94 6.01 35.40 2.99
CA ARG A 94 5.65 35.62 1.55
C ARG A 94 6.22 36.89 0.85
N PRO A 95 6.52 36.88 -0.48
CA PRO A 95 5.65 36.31 -1.50
C PRO A 95 6.31 35.79 -2.81
N LYS A 96 5.41 35.46 -3.72
CA LYS A 96 5.43 34.77 -5.04
C LYS A 96 6.02 35.62 -6.18
N ARG A 97 6.55 35.00 -7.27
CA ARG A 97 5.89 34.85 -8.61
C ARG A 97 6.84 34.54 -9.81
N LYS A 98 6.43 33.50 -10.57
CA LYS A 98 6.24 33.38 -12.05
C LYS A 98 7.42 33.34 -13.06
N ARG A 99 7.40 32.20 -13.80
CA ARG A 99 7.39 31.97 -15.27
C ARG A 99 8.65 32.29 -16.10
N LYS A 100 9.15 31.28 -16.85
CA LYS A 100 9.22 31.29 -18.34
C LYS A 100 9.57 29.93 -18.96
N ILE A 101 9.17 29.82 -20.22
CA ILE A 101 9.32 28.71 -21.18
C ILE A 101 10.75 28.69 -21.77
N LYS A 102 11.26 27.46 -21.96
CA LYS A 102 12.23 26.92 -22.95
C LYS A 102 13.49 27.73 -23.30
N GLN A 103 14.64 27.24 -22.82
CA GLN A 103 15.92 27.27 -23.53
C GLN A 103 16.64 25.94 -23.29
N GLU A 104 17.18 25.35 -24.36
CA GLU A 104 18.09 24.20 -24.32
C GLU A 104 19.32 24.53 -23.46
N LYS A 105 19.65 23.64 -22.51
CA LYS A 105 21.00 23.15 -22.17
C LYS A 105 20.98 22.34 -20.85
N ASP A 106 21.72 21.23 -20.85
CA ASP A 106 22.33 20.53 -19.71
C ASP A 106 21.46 19.80 -18.66
N TYR A 107 20.51 18.94 -19.07
CA TYR A 107 19.75 18.07 -18.14
C TYR A 107 20.23 16.60 -18.08
N SER A 108 21.54 16.33 -18.05
CA SER A 108 22.07 14.95 -17.92
C SER A 108 22.75 14.61 -16.59
N PHE A 109 22.92 15.53 -15.64
CA PHE A 109 23.64 15.24 -14.38
C PHE A 109 22.76 14.85 -13.19
N ALA A 110 21.49 15.26 -13.15
CA ALA A 110 20.62 15.01 -11.98
C ALA A 110 20.09 13.58 -11.86
N LYS A 111 20.25 12.73 -12.89
CA LYS A 111 19.82 11.31 -12.88
C LYS A 111 20.82 10.35 -12.24
N ASP A 112 22.02 10.80 -11.84
CA ASP A 112 23.08 9.92 -11.34
C ASP A 112 23.44 10.14 -9.85
N ILE A 113 22.57 10.80 -9.10
CA ILE A 113 22.73 11.01 -7.65
C ILE A 113 21.83 10.02 -6.91
N VAL A 114 22.36 9.34 -5.89
CA VAL A 114 21.62 8.42 -5.02
C VAL A 114 21.82 8.82 -3.57
N LEU A 115 20.73 8.89 -2.81
CA LEU A 115 20.79 9.17 -1.37
C LEU A 115 21.00 7.87 -0.58
N LYS A 116 21.98 7.87 0.32
CA LYS A 116 22.30 6.72 1.16
C LYS A 116 22.49 7.10 2.62
N ASP A 117 21.98 6.25 3.51
CA ASP A 117 22.45 6.24 4.90
C ASP A 117 23.87 5.65 4.91
N VAL A 118 24.82 6.38 5.49
CA VAL A 118 26.21 5.94 5.64
C VAL A 118 26.49 5.66 7.10
N PHE A 119 26.93 4.43 7.40
CA PHE A 119 27.29 3.96 8.72
C PHE A 119 28.81 3.90 8.87
N LEU A 120 29.36 4.62 9.83
CA LEU A 120 30.74 4.50 10.27
C LEU A 120 30.84 3.50 11.43
N LEU A 121 31.48 2.37 11.20
CA LEU A 121 31.73 1.37 12.22
C LEU A 121 33.00 1.75 13.00
N PRO A 122 32.91 1.95 14.33
CA PRO A 122 33.94 2.66 15.12
C PRO A 122 35.20 1.83 15.41
N SER A 123 35.24 0.55 15.04
CA SER A 123 36.36 -0.35 15.32
C SER A 123 36.70 -1.22 14.12
N PRO A 124 37.99 -1.48 13.82
CA PRO A 124 38.41 -2.43 12.79
C PRO A 124 37.94 -3.86 13.08
N GLU A 125 37.65 -4.19 14.35
CA GLU A 125 37.14 -5.51 14.75
C GLU A 125 35.61 -5.65 14.65
N TYR A 126 34.91 -4.59 14.20
CA TYR A 126 33.47 -4.60 14.02
C TYR A 126 33.06 -5.54 12.88
N LYS A 127 32.58 -6.74 13.23
CA LYS A 127 32.28 -7.84 12.29
C LYS A 127 30.80 -8.19 12.12
N LYS A 128 29.89 -7.68 12.96
CA LYS A 128 28.44 -8.03 12.90
C LYS A 128 27.61 -6.86 12.37
N VAL A 129 26.53 -7.11 11.65
CA VAL A 129 25.67 -6.02 11.15
C VAL A 129 24.95 -5.34 12.35
N PRO A 130 25.00 -4.01 12.51
CA PRO A 130 24.31 -3.31 13.61
C PRO A 130 22.78 -3.46 13.49
N ARG A 131 22.14 -3.96 14.55
CA ARG A 131 20.67 -4.12 14.66
C ARG A 131 20.19 -3.70 16.06
N GLY A 132 18.90 -3.37 16.18
CA GLY A 132 18.28 -3.00 17.46
C GLY A 132 19.06 -1.87 18.18
N LYS A 133 19.36 -2.07 19.47
CA LYS A 133 20.09 -1.10 20.30
C LYS A 133 21.46 -0.70 19.74
N ALA A 134 22.19 -1.61 19.08
CA ALA A 134 23.48 -1.28 18.49
C ALA A 134 23.32 -0.32 17.30
N ARG A 135 22.23 -0.45 16.53
CA ARG A 135 21.90 0.50 15.46
C ARG A 135 21.49 1.86 16.05
N GLU A 136 20.63 1.86 17.07
CA GLU A 136 20.19 3.05 17.79
C GLU A 136 21.36 3.86 18.37
N MET A 137 22.33 3.20 19.03
CA MET A 137 23.53 3.85 19.55
C MET A 137 24.37 4.52 18.45
N LEU A 138 24.54 3.89 17.29
CA LEU A 138 25.30 4.52 16.20
C LEU A 138 24.63 5.80 15.68
N TYR A 139 23.28 5.86 15.69
CA TYR A 139 22.57 7.10 15.37
C TYR A 139 22.74 8.16 16.46
N ALA A 140 22.59 7.78 17.73
CA ALA A 140 22.71 8.71 18.86
C ALA A 140 24.12 9.34 18.96
N GLU A 141 25.15 8.55 18.69
CA GLU A 141 26.56 8.93 18.83
C GLU A 141 27.15 9.60 17.57
N GLY A 142 26.34 9.85 16.54
CA GLY A 142 26.77 10.52 15.32
C GLY A 142 27.66 9.67 14.41
N PHE A 143 27.57 8.34 14.51
CA PHE A 143 28.25 7.41 13.60
C PHE A 143 27.40 7.05 12.37
N VAL A 144 26.25 7.71 12.18
CA VAL A 144 25.39 7.54 11.00
C VAL A 144 25.01 8.90 10.43
N THR A 145 25.26 9.07 9.13
CA THR A 145 24.77 10.22 8.38
C THR A 145 23.70 9.75 7.40
N SER A 146 22.48 10.25 7.55
CA SER A 146 21.37 9.89 6.68
C SER A 146 21.33 10.74 5.41
N ALA A 147 20.85 10.13 4.32
CA ALA A 147 20.65 10.79 3.04
C ALA A 147 21.91 11.50 2.45
N VAL A 148 23.08 10.85 2.52
CA VAL A 148 24.30 11.31 1.84
C VAL A 148 24.14 11.15 0.33
N GLU A 149 24.38 12.22 -0.42
CA GLU A 149 24.38 12.23 -1.88
C GLU A 149 25.61 11.51 -2.44
N ILE A 150 25.42 10.34 -3.04
CA ILE A 150 26.45 9.61 -3.77
C ILE A 150 26.27 9.87 -5.25
N HIS A 151 27.27 10.48 -5.88
CA HIS A 151 27.22 10.79 -7.30
C HIS A 151 27.92 9.71 -8.12
N GLY A 152 27.25 9.17 -9.15
CA GLY A 152 27.78 8.09 -9.98
C GLY A 152 29.02 8.46 -10.79
N ASN A 153 29.32 9.76 -10.97
CA ASN A 153 30.54 10.22 -11.64
C ASN A 153 31.77 10.35 -10.72
N TRP A 154 31.64 10.07 -9.42
CA TRP A 154 32.77 10.17 -8.48
C TRP A 154 33.91 9.21 -8.81
N SER A 155 35.14 9.74 -8.80
CA SER A 155 36.33 8.91 -8.67
C SER A 155 36.45 8.35 -7.25
N GLU A 156 37.31 7.36 -7.04
CA GLU A 156 37.58 6.82 -5.70
C GLU A 156 38.06 7.90 -4.73
N ASN A 157 38.90 8.82 -5.20
CA ASN A 157 39.38 9.94 -4.37
C ASN A 157 38.25 10.93 -4.01
N ASP A 158 37.29 11.16 -4.91
CA ASP A 158 36.16 12.05 -4.65
C ASP A 158 35.21 11.42 -3.62
N ALA A 159 34.94 10.12 -3.77
CA ALA A 159 34.12 9.37 -2.83
C ALA A 159 34.73 9.31 -1.43
N VAL A 160 36.04 9.03 -1.33
CA VAL A 160 36.75 9.01 -0.05
C VAL A 160 36.69 10.39 0.60
N LYS A 161 37.06 11.47 -0.11
CA LYS A 161 37.00 12.84 0.44
C LYS A 161 35.60 13.25 0.89
N ALA A 162 34.58 12.92 0.11
CA ALA A 162 33.21 13.25 0.44
C ALA A 162 32.75 12.58 1.75
N LEU A 163 33.14 11.31 1.95
CA LEU A 163 32.82 10.55 3.15
C LEU A 163 33.69 10.92 4.36
N GLU A 164 34.97 11.25 4.16
CA GLU A 164 35.83 11.79 5.22
C GLU A 164 35.27 13.10 5.77
N GLU A 165 34.74 13.97 4.91
CA GLU A 165 34.12 15.23 5.36
C GLU A 165 32.82 14.97 6.17
N GLN A 166 32.05 13.91 5.86
CA GLN A 166 30.85 13.57 6.65
C GLN A 166 31.16 13.16 8.09
N PHE A 167 32.32 12.56 8.34
CA PHE A 167 32.73 12.04 9.65
C PHE A 167 34.01 12.69 10.17
N LYS A 168 34.30 13.91 9.73
CA LYS A 168 35.55 14.63 10.02
C LYS A 168 35.88 14.69 11.50
N GLU A 169 34.88 14.92 12.35
CA GLU A 169 35.05 14.97 13.79
C GLU A 169 35.44 13.62 14.39
N LYS A 170 34.92 12.52 13.84
CA LYS A 170 35.19 11.15 14.33
C LYS A 170 36.49 10.57 13.76
N LEU A 171 36.91 11.04 12.59
CA LEU A 171 38.07 10.51 11.85
C LEU A 171 39.34 11.37 12.02
N MET A 172 39.28 12.53 12.68
CA MET A 172 40.40 13.49 12.75
C MET A 172 41.70 12.89 13.31
N ASP A 173 41.59 11.94 14.25
CA ASP A 173 42.73 11.30 14.91
C ASP A 173 43.16 9.97 14.25
N ILE A 174 42.48 9.56 13.18
CA ILE A 174 42.82 8.35 12.42
C ILE A 174 43.74 8.71 11.25
N PRO A 175 44.94 8.08 11.13
CA PRO A 175 45.80 8.32 9.99
C PRO A 175 45.22 7.70 8.71
N PRO A 176 45.49 8.28 7.52
CA PRO A 176 45.06 7.71 6.25
C PRO A 176 45.65 6.32 5.99
N PRO A 177 44.88 5.38 5.39
CA PRO A 177 43.46 5.49 5.11
C PRO A 177 42.63 5.47 6.41
N GLN A 178 41.73 6.43 6.56
CA GLN A 178 40.98 6.64 7.81
C GLN A 178 39.90 5.57 8.03
N PHE A 179 39.34 5.06 6.94
CA PHE A 179 38.38 3.97 6.94
C PHE A 179 38.60 3.05 5.74
N GLU A 180 37.93 1.91 5.78
CA GLU A 180 37.79 0.98 4.67
C GLU A 180 36.31 0.74 4.36
N PHE A 181 36.00 0.53 3.10
CA PHE A 181 34.64 0.19 2.68
C PHE A 181 34.32 -1.28 2.97
N VAL A 182 33.15 -1.53 3.53
CA VAL A 182 32.67 -2.87 3.89
C VAL A 182 31.21 -3.04 3.50
N ARG A 183 30.71 -4.27 3.48
CA ARG A 183 29.29 -4.55 3.21
C ARG A 183 28.71 -5.56 4.18
N ALA A 184 27.39 -5.49 4.35
CA ALA A 184 26.63 -6.50 5.05
C ALA A 184 26.41 -7.73 4.14
N VAL A 185 26.66 -8.93 4.70
CA VAL A 185 26.30 -10.23 4.12
C VAL A 185 25.70 -11.07 5.25
N GLY A 186 24.38 -11.28 5.20
CA GLY A 186 23.64 -11.92 6.30
C GLY A 186 23.76 -11.12 7.61
N ASN A 187 24.37 -11.73 8.62
CA ASN A 187 24.61 -11.11 9.93
C ASN A 187 26.03 -10.53 10.09
N SER A 188 26.87 -10.60 9.06
CA SER A 188 28.29 -10.26 9.12
C SER A 188 28.66 -9.06 8.25
N ILE A 189 29.68 -8.33 8.67
CA ILE A 189 30.33 -7.24 7.94
C ILE A 189 31.60 -7.80 7.31
N VAL A 190 31.65 -7.76 5.98
CA VAL A 190 32.70 -8.39 5.17
C VAL A 190 33.31 -7.35 4.24
N LYS A 191 34.62 -7.47 3.98
CA LYS A 191 35.28 -6.70 2.93
C LYS A 191 34.84 -7.23 1.57
N PRO A 192 34.22 -6.42 0.70
CA PRO A 192 33.81 -6.89 -0.61
C PRO A 192 35.02 -7.10 -1.51
N GLN A 193 34.94 -8.12 -2.35
CA GLN A 193 35.92 -8.37 -3.40
C GLN A 193 35.52 -7.57 -4.63
N ILE A 194 36.35 -6.59 -4.99
CA ILE A 194 36.19 -5.80 -6.21
C ILE A 194 37.13 -6.37 -7.27
N GLN A 195 36.66 -6.42 -8.53
CA GLN A 195 37.45 -6.90 -9.66
C GLN A 195 38.77 -6.12 -9.79
N SER A 196 39.88 -6.82 -10.01
CA SER A 196 41.21 -6.22 -10.19
C SER A 196 41.20 -5.09 -11.22
N GLY A 197 41.58 -3.88 -10.80
CA GLY A 197 41.58 -2.67 -11.63
C GLY A 197 40.37 -1.76 -11.46
N GLN A 198 39.35 -2.15 -10.69
CA GLN A 198 38.27 -1.26 -10.24
C GLN A 198 38.52 -0.78 -8.81
N GLY A 199 38.31 0.52 -8.58
CA GLY A 199 38.33 1.15 -7.26
C GLY A 199 36.93 1.50 -6.76
N TRP A 200 36.83 2.08 -5.57
CA TRP A 200 35.56 2.52 -4.97
C TRP A 200 35.00 3.80 -5.60
N THR A 201 34.67 3.74 -6.89
CA THR A 201 34.01 4.84 -7.63
C THR A 201 32.54 4.97 -7.24
N GLY A 202 31.92 6.12 -7.54
CA GLY A 202 30.50 6.35 -7.26
C GLY A 202 29.57 5.28 -7.86
N LYS A 203 29.87 4.79 -9.07
CA LYS A 203 29.13 3.68 -9.70
C LYS A 203 29.29 2.37 -8.93
N VAL A 204 30.50 2.07 -8.47
CA VAL A 204 30.79 0.84 -7.70
C VAL A 204 30.13 0.91 -6.33
N ILE A 205 30.15 2.06 -5.65
CA ILE A 205 29.45 2.28 -4.38
C ILE A 205 27.94 2.09 -4.56
N LYS A 206 27.34 2.69 -5.60
CA LYS A 206 25.92 2.55 -5.94
C LYS A 206 25.54 1.08 -6.20
N HIS A 207 26.38 0.35 -6.94
CA HIS A 207 26.17 -1.06 -7.21
C HIS A 207 26.31 -1.93 -5.95
N GLN A 208 27.36 -1.73 -5.15
CA GLN A 208 27.65 -2.57 -3.98
C GLN A 208 26.67 -2.36 -2.82
N THR A 209 26.04 -1.19 -2.71
CA THR A 209 25.10 -0.86 -1.63
C THR A 209 23.63 -1.18 -1.94
N GLY A 210 23.29 -1.46 -3.21
CA GLY A 210 21.93 -1.86 -3.61
C GLY A 210 20.85 -0.87 -3.12
N GLN A 211 19.81 -1.35 -2.45
CA GLN A 211 18.81 -0.53 -1.74
C GLN A 211 19.17 -0.26 -0.26
N GLY A 212 20.23 -0.90 0.27
CA GLY A 212 20.63 -0.80 1.67
C GLY A 212 21.58 0.37 1.99
N PRO A 213 21.95 0.55 3.27
CA PRO A 213 22.92 1.56 3.70
C PRO A 213 24.34 1.22 3.22
N LEU A 214 25.17 2.26 3.11
CA LEU A 214 26.62 2.13 2.92
C LEU A 214 27.30 1.92 4.27
N TYR A 215 28.19 0.93 4.38
CA TYR A 215 29.01 0.74 5.56
C TYR A 215 30.47 1.07 5.28
N ILE A 216 31.07 1.88 6.13
CA ILE A 216 32.51 2.11 6.20
C ILE A 216 33.00 1.72 7.60
N ARG A 217 34.22 1.22 7.71
CA ARG A 217 34.81 0.77 8.97
C ARG A 217 36.10 1.50 9.24
N ALA A 218 36.22 2.08 10.43
CA ALA A 218 37.42 2.78 10.85
C ALA A 218 38.63 1.82 10.85
N THR A 219 39.79 2.29 10.40
CA THR A 219 41.03 1.48 10.39
C THR A 219 41.69 1.40 11.77
N ARG A 220 41.27 2.25 12.71
CA ARG A 220 41.64 2.23 14.13
C ARG A 220 40.40 2.45 14.98
N ASP A 221 40.47 2.06 16.25
CA ASP A 221 39.38 2.30 17.20
C ASP A 221 39.16 3.81 17.39
N ILE A 222 37.90 4.23 17.26
CA ILE A 222 37.42 5.56 17.61
C ILE A 222 36.92 5.52 19.05
N ALA A 223 37.44 6.39 19.90
CA ALA A 223 36.93 6.54 21.26
C ALA A 223 35.47 7.04 21.20
N VAL A 224 34.55 6.30 21.80
CA VAL A 224 33.17 6.73 22.01
C VAL A 224 33.13 7.37 23.40
N GLU A 225 33.12 8.70 23.45
CA GLU A 225 32.94 9.43 24.71
C GLU A 225 31.47 9.32 25.12
N ILE A 226 31.21 8.53 26.15
CA ILE A 226 29.88 8.50 26.78
C ILE A 226 29.88 9.57 27.86
N ASP A 227 29.07 10.61 27.68
CA ASP A 227 28.71 11.50 28.77
C ASP A 227 27.94 10.68 29.81
N SER A 228 28.67 10.26 30.84
CA SER A 228 28.15 9.52 31.97
C SER A 228 27.78 10.51 33.07
N GLU A 229 26.68 11.22 32.88
CA GLU A 229 25.92 11.78 34.01
C GLU A 229 24.74 10.87 34.32
N ASP A 230 25.06 9.69 34.87
CA ASP A 230 24.15 8.91 35.71
C ASP A 230 24.97 7.93 36.57
N GLU A 231 25.54 8.46 37.64
CA GLU A 231 26.06 7.68 38.77
C GLU A 231 24.86 7.06 39.52
N SER A 232 24.48 5.84 39.15
CA SER A 232 24.10 4.85 40.16
C SER A 232 24.34 3.40 39.71
N SER A 233 25.24 2.75 40.46
CA SER A 233 25.49 1.31 40.55
C SER A 233 26.41 0.66 39.50
N ASN A 234 27.72 0.71 39.82
CA ASN A 234 28.71 -0.34 39.64
C ASN A 234 28.28 -1.56 38.80
N ASN A 235 28.57 -1.49 37.52
CA ASN A 235 29.23 -2.57 36.78
C ASN A 235 30.09 -1.92 35.69
N GLU A 236 31.32 -1.59 36.05
CA GLU A 236 32.43 -1.38 35.13
C GLU A 236 32.59 -2.70 34.32
N ARG A 237 31.85 -2.81 33.22
CA ARG A 237 31.97 -3.87 32.22
C ARG A 237 32.06 -3.22 30.85
N ASP A 238 33.31 -2.99 30.46
CA ASP A 238 33.83 -2.85 29.11
C ASP A 238 32.82 -2.68 27.97
N LEU A 239 32.61 -1.44 27.53
CA LEU A 239 31.99 -1.14 26.21
C LEU A 239 32.78 -1.75 25.03
N LYS A 240 34.04 -2.16 25.25
CA LYS A 240 34.80 -2.98 24.30
C LYS A 240 34.15 -4.35 24.02
N SER A 241 33.30 -4.86 24.90
CA SER A 241 32.65 -6.16 24.72
C SER A 241 31.50 -6.14 23.69
N TYR A 242 30.95 -4.97 23.36
CA TYR A 242 29.94 -4.86 22.29
C TYR A 242 30.56 -4.91 20.89
N PHE A 243 31.85 -4.58 20.76
CA PHE A 243 32.53 -4.44 19.48
C PHE A 243 33.45 -5.61 19.13
N ILE A 244 33.90 -6.40 20.12
CA ILE A 244 34.76 -7.57 19.93
C ILE A 244 34.02 -8.82 20.42
N VAL A 245 33.42 -9.57 19.49
CA VAL A 245 32.96 -10.93 19.78
C VAL A 245 34.15 -11.87 19.59
N LYS A 246 34.64 -12.45 20.68
CA LYS A 246 35.64 -13.53 20.69
C LYS A 246 35.14 -14.71 19.87
N ASP A 247 35.82 -15.01 18.77
CA ASP A 247 35.82 -16.36 18.20
C ASP A 247 36.67 -17.26 19.10
N SER A 248 36.20 -18.49 19.33
CA SER A 248 37.01 -19.59 19.88
C SER A 248 36.49 -20.91 19.31
N PRO A 249 37.38 -21.92 19.20
CA PRO A 249 37.70 -22.54 17.93
C PRO A 249 37.14 -23.96 17.79
N ASP A 250 36.94 -24.40 16.54
CA ASP A 250 37.55 -25.65 16.04
C ASP A 250 37.49 -25.72 14.50
N SER A 251 38.66 -25.93 13.90
CA SER A 251 38.98 -26.28 12.50
C SER A 251 38.80 -27.81 12.29
N PRO A 252 39.09 -28.47 11.13
CA PRO A 252 39.73 -28.03 9.86
C PRO A 252 38.93 -28.39 8.58
N SER A 253 38.89 -27.54 7.56
CA SER A 253 39.75 -27.52 6.36
C SER A 253 39.98 -28.86 5.66
N ASN A 254 39.55 -28.95 4.39
CA ASN A 254 40.33 -29.54 3.31
C ASN A 254 40.10 -28.73 2.04
N ASP A 255 41.22 -28.24 1.50
CA ASP A 255 41.39 -27.53 0.23
C ASP A 255 41.61 -28.51 -0.93
N GLU A 256 41.61 -27.93 -2.13
CA GLU A 256 42.12 -28.42 -3.43
C GLU A 256 41.10 -29.11 -4.35
N ASN A 257 40.98 -28.81 -5.66
CA ASN A 257 41.86 -28.10 -6.59
C ASN A 257 41.06 -27.65 -7.85
N LEU A 258 41.66 -26.74 -8.64
CA LEU A 258 41.16 -26.13 -9.87
C LEU A 258 40.84 -27.14 -11.00
N THR A 259 39.98 -26.76 -11.98
CA THR A 259 40.33 -26.52 -13.41
C THR A 259 39.05 -26.37 -14.29
N GLN A 260 38.96 -25.31 -15.11
CA GLN A 260 37.99 -25.19 -16.22
C GLN A 260 38.51 -25.90 -17.48
N PRO A 261 37.62 -26.37 -18.37
CA PRO A 261 37.70 -25.88 -19.75
C PRO A 261 36.35 -25.61 -20.43
N ASN A 262 36.35 -24.60 -21.29
CA ASN A 262 35.30 -24.21 -22.23
C ASN A 262 35.00 -25.33 -23.24
N THR A 263 33.74 -25.59 -23.60
CA THR A 263 33.28 -25.66 -25.01
C THR A 263 31.75 -25.58 -25.11
N SER A 264 31.26 -24.62 -25.90
CA SER A 264 29.87 -24.38 -26.25
C SER A 264 29.32 -25.51 -27.13
N THR A 265 28.61 -26.47 -26.51
CA THR A 265 27.63 -27.42 -27.10
C THR A 265 27.08 -28.39 -26.04
N ASN A 266 27.64 -28.39 -24.82
CA ASN A 266 27.22 -29.25 -23.69
C ASN A 266 26.28 -28.59 -22.65
N MET A 267 25.87 -27.33 -22.83
CA MET A 267 25.16 -26.59 -21.77
C MET A 267 23.73 -27.09 -21.48
N ILE A 268 22.99 -27.56 -22.50
CA ILE A 268 21.60 -28.03 -22.32
C ILE A 268 21.54 -29.35 -21.52
N ASN A 269 22.54 -30.22 -21.68
CA ASN A 269 22.61 -31.46 -20.90
C ASN A 269 23.08 -31.20 -19.46
N THR A 270 23.86 -30.16 -19.21
CA THR A 270 24.40 -29.88 -17.87
C THR A 270 23.33 -29.25 -16.95
N GLU A 271 22.49 -28.35 -17.49
CA GLU A 271 21.34 -27.80 -16.75
C GLU A 271 20.30 -28.88 -16.44
N LYS A 272 19.99 -29.77 -17.39
CA LYS A 272 19.06 -30.89 -17.15
C LYS A 272 19.59 -31.89 -16.13
N VAL A 273 20.90 -32.19 -16.14
CA VAL A 273 21.54 -33.01 -15.09
C VAL A 273 21.43 -32.34 -13.72
N THR A 274 21.60 -31.02 -13.66
CA THR A 274 21.46 -30.23 -12.42
C THR A 274 20.01 -30.24 -11.90
N ILE A 275 19.01 -30.13 -12.78
CA ILE A 275 17.59 -30.24 -12.43
C ILE A 275 17.28 -31.63 -11.88
N VAL A 276 17.74 -32.70 -12.53
CA VAL A 276 17.54 -34.09 -12.08
C VAL A 276 18.14 -34.32 -10.70
N GLU A 277 19.38 -33.88 -10.44
CA GLU A 277 20.01 -34.00 -9.12
C GLU A 277 19.24 -33.23 -8.04
N THR A 278 18.74 -32.05 -8.39
CA THR A 278 17.96 -31.21 -7.47
C THR A 278 16.59 -31.86 -7.16
N LEU A 279 15.90 -32.41 -8.16
CA LEU A 279 14.64 -33.14 -7.98
C LEU A 279 14.82 -34.41 -7.13
N LYS A 280 15.93 -35.14 -7.30
CA LYS A 280 16.26 -36.30 -6.44
C LYS A 280 16.45 -35.91 -4.99
N SER A 281 17.05 -34.74 -4.74
CA SER A 281 17.22 -34.21 -3.39
C SER A 281 15.89 -33.78 -2.76
N MET A 282 14.95 -33.25 -3.56
CA MET A 282 13.66 -32.73 -3.06
C MET A 282 12.59 -33.82 -2.91
N PHE A 283 12.56 -34.80 -3.82
CA PHE A 283 11.58 -35.89 -3.85
C PHE A 283 12.27 -37.25 -3.83
N PRO A 284 12.90 -37.67 -2.71
CA PRO A 284 13.66 -38.91 -2.67
C PRO A 284 12.75 -40.14 -2.83
N GLY A 285 13.19 -41.12 -3.63
CA GLY A 285 12.52 -42.43 -3.75
C GLY A 285 11.60 -42.62 -4.97
N GLN A 286 11.67 -41.76 -5.98
CA GLN A 286 10.96 -41.94 -7.26
C GLN A 286 11.82 -42.69 -8.28
N ASP A 287 11.20 -43.24 -9.32
CA ASP A 287 11.91 -43.97 -10.37
C ASP A 287 12.82 -43.04 -11.19
N GLU A 288 14.04 -43.49 -11.51
CA GLU A 288 15.04 -42.69 -12.24
C GLU A 288 14.52 -42.16 -13.59
N GLU A 289 13.69 -42.95 -14.26
CA GLU A 289 13.10 -42.60 -15.56
C GLU A 289 12.15 -41.39 -15.43
N LYS A 290 11.47 -41.23 -14.29
CA LYS A 290 10.54 -40.12 -14.03
C LYS A 290 11.26 -38.80 -13.86
N TYR A 291 12.36 -38.76 -13.11
CA TYR A 291 13.15 -37.53 -12.99
C TYR A 291 13.68 -37.06 -14.34
N THR A 292 14.12 -38.00 -15.18
CA THR A 292 14.61 -37.68 -16.53
C THR A 292 13.49 -37.25 -17.48
N GLU A 293 12.29 -37.80 -17.36
CA GLU A 293 11.12 -37.39 -18.14
C GLU A 293 10.69 -35.97 -17.77
N VAL A 294 10.53 -35.68 -16.47
CA VAL A 294 10.11 -34.37 -15.95
C VAL A 294 11.16 -33.29 -16.23
N ALA A 295 12.45 -33.61 -16.06
CA ALA A 295 13.53 -32.68 -16.41
C ALA A 295 13.64 -32.47 -17.94
N ASN A 296 13.12 -33.39 -18.74
CA ASN A 296 13.12 -33.24 -20.20
C ASN A 296 11.95 -32.43 -20.73
N SER A 297 10.79 -32.50 -20.07
CA SER A 297 9.58 -31.75 -20.40
C SER A 297 9.56 -30.32 -19.84
N SER A 298 10.42 -30.00 -18.87
CA SER A 298 10.41 -28.71 -18.18
C SER A 298 11.55 -27.79 -18.64
N SER A 299 11.28 -26.49 -18.71
CA SER A 299 12.23 -25.45 -19.11
C SER A 299 13.00 -24.84 -17.94
N THR A 300 12.43 -24.91 -16.73
CA THR A 300 13.02 -24.38 -15.49
C THR A 300 12.93 -25.39 -14.35
N LEU A 301 13.73 -25.21 -13.30
CA LEU A 301 13.66 -26.06 -12.10
C LEU A 301 12.28 -26.00 -11.43
N ASN A 302 11.66 -24.82 -11.35
CA ASN A 302 10.34 -24.65 -10.72
C ASN A 302 9.25 -25.43 -11.47
N GLU A 303 9.23 -25.31 -12.80
CA GLU A 303 8.30 -26.09 -13.64
C GLU A 303 8.53 -27.60 -13.48
N ALA A 304 9.80 -28.03 -13.37
CA ALA A 304 10.14 -29.42 -13.13
C ALA A 304 9.67 -29.90 -11.74
N VAL A 305 9.71 -29.03 -10.73
CA VAL A 305 9.21 -29.32 -9.38
C VAL A 305 7.68 -29.44 -9.39
N ASP A 306 6.97 -28.52 -10.05
CA ASP A 306 5.50 -28.55 -10.13
C ASP A 306 5.00 -29.79 -10.88
N ASN A 307 5.61 -30.11 -12.03
CA ASN A 307 5.32 -31.33 -12.76
C ASN A 307 5.60 -32.58 -11.90
N MET A 308 6.68 -32.59 -11.11
CA MET A 308 6.99 -33.69 -10.20
C MET A 308 5.93 -33.85 -9.10
N ILE A 309 5.40 -32.75 -8.57
CA ILE A 309 4.31 -32.75 -7.58
C ILE A 309 3.07 -33.42 -8.18
N ASP A 310 2.66 -33.04 -9.39
CA ASP A 310 1.51 -33.61 -10.08
C ASP A 310 1.64 -35.12 -10.33
N PHE A 311 2.84 -35.59 -10.72
CA PHE A 311 3.13 -37.02 -10.87
C PHE A 311 3.09 -37.79 -9.53
N THR A 312 3.48 -37.16 -8.42
CA THR A 312 3.43 -37.80 -7.09
C THR A 312 2.01 -37.85 -6.51
N SER A 313 1.13 -36.93 -6.90
CA SER A 313 -0.29 -36.96 -6.53
C SER A 313 -1.09 -38.09 -7.17
N GLU A 314 -0.69 -38.60 -8.35
CA GLU A 314 -1.31 -39.79 -8.97
C GLU A 314 -1.15 -41.07 -8.12
N GLY A 315 -0.24 -41.08 -7.13
CA GLY A 315 -0.03 -42.19 -6.19
C GLY A 315 -0.72 -42.06 -4.83
N PHE A 316 -1.42 -40.95 -4.55
CA PHE A 316 -2.03 -40.69 -3.23
C PHE A 316 -3.55 -40.47 -3.26
N PHE A 317 -4.20 -40.50 -4.43
CA PHE A 317 -5.66 -40.55 -4.53
C PHE A 317 -6.18 -42.00 -4.53
N SER A 318 -6.20 -42.62 -3.34
CA SER A 318 -7.32 -43.50 -3.01
C SER A 318 -8.45 -42.59 -2.56
N SER A 319 -9.49 -42.50 -3.37
CA SER A 319 -10.77 -41.86 -3.01
C SER A 319 -11.31 -42.43 -1.69
N ASP A 320 -11.30 -41.62 -0.63
CA ASP A 320 -12.31 -41.71 0.42
C ASP A 320 -12.61 -40.31 0.98
N PRO A 321 -13.75 -39.69 0.58
CA PRO A 321 -14.13 -38.35 0.99
C PRO A 321 -14.86 -38.43 2.34
N THR A 322 -14.17 -38.85 3.41
CA THR A 322 -14.77 -38.86 4.74
C THR A 322 -13.74 -38.78 5.86
N TYR A 323 -13.30 -37.57 6.23
CA TYR A 323 -12.87 -37.29 7.60
C TYR A 323 -12.96 -35.78 7.90
N ALA A 324 -14.13 -35.38 8.37
CA ALA A 324 -14.34 -34.16 9.13
C ALA A 324 -13.76 -34.35 10.55
N PRO A 325 -13.30 -33.29 11.24
CA PRO A 325 -12.80 -33.43 12.61
C PRO A 325 -13.95 -33.84 13.53
N ASP A 326 -13.67 -34.85 14.37
CA ASP A 326 -14.55 -35.38 15.41
C ASP A 326 -15.03 -34.25 16.34
N VAL A 327 -16.28 -33.82 16.14
CA VAL A 327 -17.08 -33.19 17.18
C VAL A 327 -17.85 -34.32 17.86
N GLU A 328 -17.47 -34.63 19.09
CA GLU A 328 -18.21 -35.55 19.94
C GLU A 328 -19.69 -35.14 20.00
N SER A 329 -20.53 -35.99 19.43
CA SER A 329 -21.98 -35.88 19.51
C SER A 329 -22.44 -36.52 20.82
N ASN A 330 -22.95 -35.69 21.72
CA ASN A 330 -24.01 -36.07 22.65
C ASN A 330 -24.92 -34.86 22.78
N ASP A 331 -26.00 -34.90 21.99
CA ASP A 331 -27.38 -34.58 22.39
C ASP A 331 -28.19 -34.32 21.11
N THR A 332 -28.77 -35.39 20.60
CA THR A 332 -29.90 -35.34 19.66
C THR A 332 -31.13 -34.86 20.42
N ASP A 333 -31.50 -33.58 20.23
CA ASP A 333 -32.91 -33.15 20.19
C ASP A 333 -32.99 -31.70 19.70
N GLY A 334 -33.46 -31.52 18.47
CA GLY A 334 -33.79 -30.21 17.91
C GLY A 334 -33.34 -30.01 16.48
N LEU A 335 -33.86 -30.78 15.52
CA LEU A 335 -33.78 -30.43 14.10
C LEU A 335 -34.67 -29.20 13.85
N ALA A 336 -34.18 -28.03 14.22
CA ALA A 336 -34.71 -26.76 13.75
C ALA A 336 -34.41 -26.69 12.25
N ASN A 337 -35.45 -26.52 11.42
CA ASN A 337 -35.33 -26.18 10.01
C ASN A 337 -34.23 -25.12 9.83
N CYS A 338 -33.08 -25.51 9.27
CA CYS A 338 -32.03 -24.57 8.94
C CYS A 338 -32.51 -23.76 7.73
N ILE A 339 -33.11 -22.60 8.00
CA ILE A 339 -33.50 -21.65 6.97
C ILE A 339 -32.18 -21.15 6.36
N ILE A 340 -31.84 -21.62 5.17
CA ILE A 340 -30.73 -21.07 4.39
C ILE A 340 -31.14 -19.65 4.02
N PRO A 341 -30.39 -18.61 4.44
CA PRO A 341 -30.72 -17.24 4.10
C PRO A 341 -30.79 -17.07 2.58
N THR A 342 -31.89 -16.51 2.09
CA THR A 342 -32.10 -16.24 0.66
C THR A 342 -31.92 -14.77 0.32
N THR A 343 -31.89 -13.90 1.34
CA THR A 343 -31.78 -12.45 1.16
C THR A 343 -30.66 -11.85 2.01
N LEU A 344 -30.10 -10.73 1.54
CA LEU A 344 -29.10 -9.97 2.28
C LEU A 344 -29.62 -9.52 3.65
N GLY A 345 -30.90 -9.17 3.75
CA GLY A 345 -31.53 -8.77 5.01
C GLY A 345 -31.52 -9.89 6.05
N GLU A 346 -31.79 -11.14 5.64
CA GLU A 346 -31.74 -12.30 6.54
C GLU A 346 -30.31 -12.58 7.05
N VAL A 347 -29.30 -12.43 6.17
CA VAL A 347 -27.90 -12.60 6.56
C VAL A 347 -27.48 -11.54 7.59
N LEU A 348 -27.87 -10.28 7.38
CA LEU A 348 -27.53 -9.16 8.26
C LEU A 348 -28.32 -9.15 9.56
N ALA A 349 -29.54 -9.71 9.59
CA ALA A 349 -30.34 -9.81 10.81
C ALA A 349 -29.61 -10.57 11.93
N ALA A 350 -28.77 -11.55 11.58
CA ALA A 350 -27.95 -12.30 12.53
C ALA A 350 -26.78 -11.50 13.13
N LEU A 351 -26.47 -10.33 12.57
CA LEU A 351 -25.42 -9.43 13.03
C LEU A 351 -25.95 -8.14 13.64
N GLU A 352 -27.27 -8.00 13.78
CA GLU A 352 -27.87 -6.77 14.32
C GLU A 352 -27.26 -6.40 15.68
N PRO A 353 -26.99 -5.11 15.93
CA PRO A 353 -26.43 -4.68 17.20
C PRO A 353 -27.32 -5.08 18.37
N SER A 354 -26.68 -5.40 19.50
CA SER A 354 -27.34 -5.64 20.77
C SER A 354 -28.27 -4.48 21.13
N LYS A 355 -29.43 -4.81 21.71
CA LYS A 355 -30.34 -3.80 22.26
C LYS A 355 -29.82 -3.21 23.58
N ASP A 356 -28.77 -3.79 24.14
CA ASP A 356 -28.15 -3.36 25.39
C ASP A 356 -26.92 -2.46 25.16
N GLY A 357 -26.88 -1.33 25.85
CA GLY A 357 -25.84 -0.31 25.68
C GLY A 357 -25.88 0.42 24.33
N ARG A 358 -25.03 1.45 24.18
CA ARG A 358 -24.87 2.26 22.95
C ARG A 358 -23.46 2.85 22.87
N ASN A 359 -22.88 2.87 21.68
CA ASN A 359 -21.71 3.68 21.37
C ASN A 359 -22.17 5.12 21.09
N ARG A 360 -22.03 6.02 22.05
CA ARG A 360 -22.38 7.44 21.87
C ARG A 360 -21.22 8.17 21.24
N ILE A 361 -21.43 8.71 20.04
CA ILE A 361 -20.42 9.43 19.26
C ILE A 361 -20.89 10.87 19.11
N SER A 362 -20.09 11.80 19.63
CA SER A 362 -20.22 13.25 19.42
C SER A 362 -19.15 13.66 18.43
N ILE A 363 -19.50 14.34 17.35
CA ILE A 363 -18.56 14.59 16.26
C ILE A 363 -18.87 15.89 15.51
N SER A 364 -17.83 16.61 15.09
CA SER A 364 -17.94 17.72 14.16
C SER A 364 -18.01 17.21 12.72
N ARG A 365 -18.77 17.91 11.87
CA ARG A 365 -18.81 17.63 10.43
C ARG A 365 -17.48 17.91 9.73
N GLU A 366 -16.65 18.79 10.30
CA GLU A 366 -15.39 19.23 9.71
C GLU A 366 -14.25 18.21 9.92
N THR A 367 -14.31 17.43 10.99
CA THR A 367 -13.25 16.48 11.42
C THR A 367 -13.76 15.05 11.49
N VAL A 368 -14.79 14.73 10.69
CA VAL A 368 -15.52 13.47 10.76
C VAL A 368 -14.61 12.24 10.62
N LEU A 369 -13.60 12.28 9.76
CA LEU A 369 -12.70 11.13 9.60
C LEU A 369 -11.72 11.04 10.77
N GLU A 370 -11.08 12.16 11.11
CA GLU A 370 -10.05 12.24 12.14
C GLU A 370 -10.56 11.76 13.50
N ASP A 371 -11.71 12.29 13.92
CA ASP A 371 -12.34 11.94 15.19
C ASP A 371 -12.82 10.48 15.18
N SER A 372 -13.37 10.03 14.06
CA SER A 372 -13.80 8.63 13.90
C SER A 372 -12.64 7.66 14.02
N ILE A 373 -11.48 7.97 13.42
CA ILE A 373 -10.29 7.12 13.53
C ILE A 373 -9.92 6.92 15.00
N ALA A 374 -9.92 7.99 15.81
CA ALA A 374 -9.65 7.88 17.23
C ALA A 374 -10.68 7.01 17.98
N ILE A 375 -11.97 7.16 17.64
CA ILE A 375 -13.07 6.38 18.23
C ILE A 375 -12.94 4.89 17.91
N PHE A 376 -12.79 4.52 16.65
CA PHE A 376 -12.76 3.11 16.21
C PHE A 376 -11.44 2.40 16.55
N LYS A 377 -10.37 3.17 16.76
CA LYS A 377 -9.09 2.65 17.25
C LYS A 377 -9.10 2.40 18.76
N ASN A 378 -10.00 3.05 19.51
CA ASN A 378 -10.13 2.82 20.95
C ASN A 378 -10.48 1.34 21.23
N PRO A 379 -9.69 0.63 22.06
CA PRO A 379 -9.98 -0.76 22.43
C PRO A 379 -11.33 -0.94 23.15
N GLY A 380 -11.87 0.11 23.76
CA GLY A 380 -13.18 0.10 24.42
C GLY A 380 -14.37 0.25 23.46
N PHE A 381 -14.13 0.49 22.16
CA PHE A 381 -15.21 0.53 21.17
C PHE A 381 -15.74 -0.89 20.91
N ASP A 382 -17.05 -1.07 21.08
CA ASP A 382 -17.70 -2.36 20.96
C ASP A 382 -18.61 -2.40 19.73
N MET A 383 -18.19 -3.09 18.68
CA MET A 383 -18.94 -3.20 17.41
C MET A 383 -20.29 -3.90 17.56
N SER A 384 -20.51 -4.67 18.63
CA SER A 384 -21.80 -5.30 18.90
C SER A 384 -22.86 -4.31 19.39
N LYS A 385 -22.45 -3.10 19.83
CA LYS A 385 -23.38 -2.08 20.33
C LYS A 385 -23.79 -1.10 19.23
N PRO A 386 -25.05 -0.62 19.24
CA PRO A 386 -25.54 0.31 18.25
C PRO A 386 -24.87 1.68 18.42
N CYS A 387 -24.54 2.31 17.29
CA CYS A 387 -24.03 3.68 17.26
C CYS A 387 -25.18 4.67 17.46
N LYS A 388 -24.98 5.66 18.32
CA LYS A 388 -25.86 6.81 18.49
C LYS A 388 -25.08 8.09 18.25
N ILE A 389 -25.44 8.80 17.20
CA ILE A 389 -24.68 9.95 16.70
C ILE A 389 -25.29 11.26 17.20
N VAL A 390 -24.43 12.19 17.58
CA VAL A 390 -24.77 13.59 17.84
C VAL A 390 -23.75 14.43 17.07
N PHE A 391 -24.23 15.26 16.13
CA PHE A 391 -23.38 16.27 15.52
C PHE A 391 -23.24 17.44 16.49
N GLU A 392 -22.01 17.93 16.64
CA GLU A 392 -21.74 19.09 17.49
C GLU A 392 -22.55 20.30 17.03
N ASP A 393 -23.05 21.07 18.00
CA ASP A 393 -23.93 22.24 17.79
C ASP A 393 -25.25 21.97 17.03
N GLU A 394 -25.60 20.70 16.80
CA GLU A 394 -26.83 20.27 16.11
C GLU A 394 -27.70 19.42 17.05
N PRO A 395 -28.60 20.04 17.86
CA PRO A 395 -29.45 19.29 18.77
C PRO A 395 -30.47 18.45 17.99
N ALA A 396 -30.13 17.19 17.74
CA ALA A 396 -30.98 16.22 17.05
C ALA A 396 -31.11 14.93 17.85
N ILE A 397 -32.32 14.35 17.86
CA ILE A 397 -32.54 12.99 18.36
C ILE A 397 -32.19 12.04 17.21
N ASP A 398 -31.18 11.20 17.43
CA ASP A 398 -30.84 10.16 16.47
C ASP A 398 -31.90 9.04 16.45
N GLY A 399 -32.89 9.20 15.57
CA GLY A 399 -33.81 8.17 15.13
C GLY A 399 -33.30 7.39 13.91
N GLY A 400 -32.02 7.54 13.54
CA GLY A 400 -31.37 6.92 12.38
C GLY A 400 -30.96 7.89 11.29
N GLY A 401 -31.51 9.12 11.26
CA GLY A 401 -31.10 10.16 10.31
C GLY A 401 -29.64 10.59 10.50
N PRO A 402 -29.29 11.17 11.66
CA PRO A 402 -27.90 11.54 11.98
C PRO A 402 -26.92 10.37 11.82
N LYS A 403 -27.32 9.16 12.23
CA LYS A 403 -26.50 7.95 12.06
C LYS A 403 -26.17 7.64 10.60
N ARG A 404 -27.18 7.64 9.71
CA ARG A 404 -26.96 7.39 8.28
C ARG A 404 -26.11 8.48 7.65
N GLU A 405 -26.34 9.74 8.02
CA GLU A 405 -25.56 10.86 7.52
C GLU A 405 -24.08 10.76 7.93
N TYR A 406 -23.81 10.48 9.20
CA TYR A 406 -22.45 10.28 9.71
C TYR A 406 -21.70 9.19 8.96
N PHE A 407 -22.29 7.99 8.83
CA PHE A 407 -21.63 6.92 8.09
C PHE A 407 -21.47 7.26 6.60
N THR A 408 -22.43 7.96 5.99
CA THR A 408 -22.29 8.43 4.60
C THR A 408 -21.09 9.36 4.44
N LEU A 409 -20.98 10.38 5.29
CA LEU A 409 -19.85 11.32 5.28
C LEU A 409 -18.52 10.63 5.55
N LEU A 410 -18.50 9.70 6.51
CA LEU A 410 -17.30 8.97 6.90
C LEU A 410 -16.80 8.05 5.77
N LEU A 411 -17.70 7.29 5.13
CA LEU A 411 -17.33 6.43 4.01
C LEU A 411 -16.88 7.23 2.78
N VAL A 412 -17.54 8.37 2.49
CA VAL A 412 -17.08 9.30 1.44
C VAL A 412 -15.70 9.87 1.76
N SER A 413 -15.43 10.18 3.03
CA SER A 413 -14.12 10.71 3.46
C SER A 413 -13.00 9.68 3.30
N LEU A 414 -13.26 8.39 3.56
CA LEU A 414 -12.30 7.30 3.32
C LEU A 414 -11.87 7.18 1.85
N LEU A 415 -12.76 7.56 0.91
CA LEU A 415 -12.52 7.50 -0.52
C LEU A 415 -11.97 8.80 -1.11
N SER A 416 -11.94 9.88 -0.32
CA SER A 416 -11.54 11.19 -0.81
C SER A 416 -10.03 11.24 -1.06
N PRO A 417 -9.58 11.62 -2.27
CA PRO A 417 -8.14 11.73 -2.56
C PRO A 417 -7.47 12.92 -1.84
N ASN A 418 -8.27 13.86 -1.33
CA ASN A 418 -7.80 15.10 -0.70
C ASN A 418 -7.81 15.06 0.83
N ILE A 419 -7.98 13.87 1.42
CA ILE A 419 -8.03 13.71 2.87
C ILE A 419 -6.62 13.57 3.48
N SER A 420 -6.51 13.86 4.77
CA SER A 420 -5.27 13.82 5.54
C SER A 420 -4.60 12.43 5.54
N VAL A 421 -5.41 11.37 5.55
CA VAL A 421 -4.96 9.96 5.56
C VAL A 421 -5.62 9.20 4.41
N ARG A 422 -4.94 9.15 3.26
CA ARG A 422 -5.41 8.38 2.10
C ARG A 422 -5.13 6.88 2.31
N LEU A 423 -6.18 6.07 2.29
CA LEU A 423 -6.10 4.61 2.46
C LEU A 423 -6.42 3.83 1.19
N PHE A 424 -7.23 4.39 0.28
CA PHE A 424 -7.68 3.69 -0.92
C PHE A 424 -7.37 4.49 -2.19
N GLU A 425 -7.22 3.77 -3.29
CA GLU A 425 -7.08 4.34 -4.62
C GLU A 425 -7.72 3.47 -5.70
N GLY A 426 -7.74 3.96 -6.94
CA GLY A 426 -8.45 3.33 -8.05
C GLY A 426 -9.67 4.12 -8.49
N GLN A 427 -10.31 3.61 -9.54
CA GLN A 427 -11.52 4.20 -10.11
C GLN A 427 -12.77 3.79 -9.32
N SER A 428 -13.88 4.52 -9.53
CA SER A 428 -15.14 4.21 -8.86
C SER A 428 -15.57 2.77 -9.13
N GLY A 429 -15.84 2.00 -8.07
CA GLY A 429 -16.25 0.60 -8.16
C GLY A 429 -15.10 -0.40 -8.36
N ARG A 430 -13.85 0.07 -8.40
CA ARG A 430 -12.63 -0.73 -8.61
C ARG A 430 -11.50 -0.20 -7.73
N ILE A 431 -11.78 0.04 -6.45
CA ILE A 431 -10.78 0.56 -5.52
C ILE A 431 -9.99 -0.57 -4.87
N LEU A 432 -8.76 -0.22 -4.50
CA LEU A 432 -7.80 -1.07 -3.82
C LEU A 432 -7.17 -0.32 -2.64
N PRO A 433 -6.75 -0.99 -1.56
CA PRO A 433 -5.94 -0.36 -0.51
C PRO A 433 -4.59 0.10 -1.07
N ILE A 434 -4.13 1.30 -0.68
CA ILE A 434 -2.80 1.79 -1.05
C ILE A 434 -1.76 1.06 -0.21
N HIS A 435 -0.70 0.57 -0.84
CA HIS A 435 0.48 0.09 -0.11
C HIS A 435 1.10 1.22 0.74
N ASN A 436 0.94 1.15 2.06
CA ASN A 436 1.32 2.24 2.97
C ASN A 436 1.74 1.71 4.35
N ALA A 437 3.04 1.53 4.53
CA ALA A 437 3.62 0.98 5.74
C ALA A 437 3.30 1.79 7.01
N ASP A 438 3.20 3.12 6.92
CA ASP A 438 2.85 3.98 8.06
C ASP A 438 1.40 3.74 8.50
N ALA A 439 0.47 3.71 7.53
CA ALA A 439 -0.93 3.41 7.80
C ALA A 439 -1.14 1.99 8.32
N LEU A 440 -0.39 1.02 7.77
CA LEU A 440 -0.39 -0.38 8.20
C LEU A 440 0.09 -0.51 9.65
N ARG A 441 1.22 0.13 10.01
CA ARG A 441 1.75 0.12 11.38
C ARG A 441 0.85 0.85 12.38
N ALA A 442 0.11 1.86 11.91
CA ALA A 442 -0.87 2.57 12.71
C ALA A 442 -2.24 1.84 12.80
N HIS A 443 -2.37 0.66 12.20
CA HIS A 443 -3.58 -0.16 12.12
C HIS A 443 -4.78 0.53 11.46
N LEU A 444 -4.53 1.43 10.50
CA LEU A 444 -5.59 2.25 9.91
C LEU A 444 -6.49 1.45 8.96
N PHE A 445 -5.99 0.43 8.27
CA PHE A 445 -6.83 -0.45 7.45
C PHE A 445 -7.79 -1.27 8.31
N LYS A 446 -7.36 -1.66 9.52
CA LYS A 446 -8.23 -2.33 10.51
C LYS A 446 -9.32 -1.38 10.97
N VAL A 447 -8.97 -0.13 11.24
CA VAL A 447 -9.94 0.92 11.58
C VAL A 447 -10.93 1.15 10.45
N ALA A 448 -10.48 1.20 9.20
CA ALA A 448 -11.36 1.32 8.04
C ALA A 448 -12.31 0.12 7.92
N GLY A 449 -11.83 -1.12 8.12
CA GLY A 449 -12.67 -2.31 8.17
C GLY A 449 -13.73 -2.23 9.28
N LYS A 450 -13.36 -1.77 10.48
CA LYS A 450 -14.31 -1.56 11.58
C LYS A 450 -15.38 -0.53 11.25
N ILE A 451 -14.99 0.58 10.59
CA ILE A 451 -15.92 1.62 10.14
C ILE A 451 -16.93 1.05 9.16
N VAL A 452 -16.46 0.33 8.13
CA VAL A 452 -17.30 -0.30 7.10
C VAL A 452 -18.26 -1.31 7.73
N ALA A 453 -17.75 -2.22 8.55
CA ALA A 453 -18.58 -3.20 9.23
C ALA A 453 -19.61 -2.55 10.17
N SER A 454 -19.21 -1.53 10.92
CA SER A 454 -20.12 -0.81 11.81
C SER A 454 -21.22 -0.06 11.04
N SER A 455 -20.91 0.47 9.85
CA SER A 455 -21.92 1.07 8.97
C SER A 455 -22.97 0.02 8.57
N ILE A 456 -22.53 -1.10 8.00
CA ILE A 456 -23.40 -2.16 7.49
C ILE A 456 -24.27 -2.76 8.61
N VAL A 457 -23.66 -3.11 9.74
CA VAL A 457 -24.34 -3.71 10.89
C VAL A 457 -25.35 -2.75 11.51
N ASN A 458 -25.11 -1.44 11.49
CA ASN A 458 -26.07 -0.45 11.96
C ASN A 458 -27.18 -0.11 10.93
N GLY A 459 -27.27 -0.84 9.81
CA GLY A 459 -28.23 -0.60 8.74
C GLY A 459 -27.97 0.69 7.96
N CYS A 460 -26.70 1.13 7.92
CA CYS A 460 -26.23 2.29 7.16
C CYS A 460 -25.62 1.82 5.83
N PRO A 461 -25.12 2.73 4.95
CA PRO A 461 -24.61 2.34 3.64
C PRO A 461 -23.49 1.29 3.71
N GLY A 462 -23.45 0.41 2.71
CA GLY A 462 -22.31 -0.49 2.50
C GLY A 462 -21.08 0.25 1.96
N PHE A 463 -20.07 -0.52 1.57
CA PHE A 463 -18.85 -0.01 0.94
C PHE A 463 -18.61 -0.68 -0.42
N PRO A 464 -19.53 -0.54 -1.38
CA PRO A 464 -19.52 -1.28 -2.64
C PRO A 464 -18.52 -0.69 -3.65
N TYR A 465 -17.25 -0.69 -3.31
CA TYR A 465 -16.22 0.00 -4.09
C TYR A 465 -15.04 -0.89 -4.47
N PHE A 466 -14.82 -2.03 -3.81
CA PHE A 466 -13.68 -2.89 -4.09
C PHE A 466 -13.75 -3.49 -5.48
N SER A 467 -12.57 -3.73 -6.07
CA SER A 467 -12.45 -4.56 -7.26
C SER A 467 -12.97 -5.98 -7.03
N PRO A 468 -13.42 -6.69 -8.09
CA PRO A 468 -13.76 -8.10 -8.01
C PRO A 468 -12.61 -8.95 -7.44
N ALA A 469 -11.36 -8.70 -7.85
CA ALA A 469 -10.18 -9.39 -7.34
C ALA A 469 -10.01 -9.23 -5.82
N ALA A 470 -10.10 -8.00 -5.30
CA ALA A 470 -9.99 -7.76 -3.86
C ALA A 470 -11.13 -8.45 -3.08
N TYR A 471 -12.35 -8.45 -3.62
CA TYR A 471 -13.47 -9.16 -2.99
C TYR A 471 -13.26 -10.67 -2.96
N THR A 472 -12.85 -11.26 -4.08
CA THR A 472 -12.53 -12.69 -4.16
C THR A 472 -11.48 -13.04 -3.13
N TYR A 473 -10.38 -12.27 -3.03
CA TYR A 473 -9.36 -12.48 -2.02
C TYR A 473 -9.90 -12.39 -0.57
N LEU A 474 -10.75 -11.40 -0.25
CA LEU A 474 -11.35 -11.28 1.09
C LEU A 474 -12.20 -12.50 1.47
N VAL A 475 -12.94 -13.05 0.51
CA VAL A 475 -13.81 -14.21 0.69
C VAL A 475 -13.00 -15.49 0.83
N THR A 476 -12.11 -15.75 -0.12
CA THR A 476 -11.53 -17.08 -0.34
C THR A 476 -10.18 -17.21 0.33
N ASN A 477 -9.45 -16.10 0.49
CA ASN A 477 -8.05 -16.06 0.88
C ASN A 477 -7.17 -16.96 -0.03
N SER A 478 -7.61 -17.15 -1.28
CA SER A 478 -7.01 -17.99 -2.31
C SER A 478 -6.50 -17.12 -3.44
N ILE A 479 -5.25 -17.34 -3.85
CA ILE A 479 -4.64 -16.60 -4.97
C ILE A 479 -5.15 -17.18 -6.29
N GLU A 480 -5.38 -18.49 -6.31
CA GLU A 480 -5.85 -19.26 -7.46
C GLU A 480 -7.20 -18.76 -7.94
N GLU A 481 -8.15 -18.52 -7.02
CA GLU A 481 -9.47 -17.97 -7.36
C GLU A 481 -9.38 -16.50 -7.81
N VAL A 482 -8.40 -15.75 -7.33
CA VAL A 482 -8.22 -14.35 -7.74
C VAL A 482 -7.72 -14.28 -9.19
N LEU A 483 -6.83 -15.18 -9.60
CA LEU A 483 -6.33 -15.24 -10.99
C LEU A 483 -7.45 -15.38 -12.02
N GLU A 484 -8.62 -15.94 -11.65
CA GLU A 484 -9.77 -16.07 -12.53
C GLU A 484 -10.54 -14.74 -12.77
N VAL A 485 -10.35 -13.74 -11.90
CA VAL A 485 -11.15 -12.50 -11.90
C VAL A 485 -10.35 -11.21 -12.04
N VAL A 486 -9.02 -11.30 -11.97
CA VAL A 486 -8.10 -10.17 -12.12
C VAL A 486 -8.29 -9.50 -13.50
N SER A 487 -8.31 -8.17 -13.51
CA SER A 487 -8.49 -7.38 -14.73
C SER A 487 -7.52 -6.21 -14.79
N VAL A 488 -7.13 -5.85 -16.01
CA VAL A 488 -6.40 -4.59 -16.28
C VAL A 488 -7.18 -3.36 -15.79
N ASP A 489 -8.51 -3.44 -15.73
CA ASP A 489 -9.38 -2.38 -15.21
C ASP A 489 -9.19 -2.11 -13.70
N ASP A 490 -8.59 -3.05 -12.96
CA ASP A 490 -8.37 -2.92 -11.52
C ASP A 490 -7.08 -2.13 -11.20
N VAL A 491 -6.19 -1.96 -12.18
CA VAL A 491 -4.87 -1.30 -12.00
C VAL A 491 -5.02 0.22 -11.90
N PRO A 492 -4.67 0.84 -10.75
CA PRO A 492 -4.78 2.29 -10.57
C PRO A 492 -3.61 3.07 -11.19
N ASP A 493 -2.41 2.46 -11.28
CA ASP A 493 -1.19 3.13 -11.72
C ASP A 493 -1.10 3.17 -13.26
N ILE A 494 -1.14 4.39 -13.80
CA ILE A 494 -1.04 4.67 -15.24
C ILE A 494 0.28 4.16 -15.83
N GLN A 495 1.38 4.22 -15.09
CA GLN A 495 2.69 3.73 -15.58
C GLN A 495 2.69 2.20 -15.70
N ILE A 496 2.04 1.50 -14.77
CA ILE A 496 1.88 0.04 -14.87
C ILE A 496 0.98 -0.31 -16.05
N LEU A 497 -0.10 0.43 -16.29
CA LEU A 497 -0.93 0.27 -17.49
C LEU A 497 -0.14 0.48 -18.79
N GLU A 498 0.74 1.48 -18.84
CA GLU A 498 1.64 1.70 -19.98
C GLU A 498 2.60 0.52 -20.19
N ILE A 499 3.15 -0.04 -19.10
CA ILE A 499 4.03 -1.23 -19.14
C ILE A 499 3.27 -2.46 -19.63
N ILE A 500 2.05 -2.72 -19.12
CA ILE A 500 1.19 -3.81 -19.58
C ILE A 500 0.93 -3.69 -21.08
N ASN A 501 0.61 -2.48 -21.56
CA ASN A 501 0.41 -2.23 -22.98
C ASN A 501 1.69 -2.47 -23.81
N GLN A 502 2.86 -2.14 -23.28
CA GLN A 502 4.14 -2.44 -23.95
C GLN A 502 4.41 -3.94 -24.04
N ILE A 503 4.11 -4.68 -22.96
CA ILE A 503 4.27 -6.15 -22.92
C ILE A 503 3.28 -6.83 -23.87
N ASP A 504 2.02 -6.38 -23.92
CA ASP A 504 1.02 -7.00 -24.79
C ASP A 504 1.36 -6.78 -26.28
N ASN A 505 1.94 -5.63 -26.61
CA ASN A 505 2.43 -5.31 -27.96
C ASN A 505 3.90 -5.71 -28.19
N PHE A 506 4.49 -6.52 -27.32
CA PHE A 506 5.90 -6.91 -27.41
C PHE A 506 6.17 -7.66 -28.74
N PRO A 507 7.15 -7.22 -29.54
CA PRO A 507 7.39 -7.81 -30.86
C PRO A 507 8.16 -9.14 -30.77
N ASP A 508 8.01 -10.01 -31.78
CA ASP A 508 8.75 -11.28 -31.97
C ASP A 508 10.27 -11.11 -32.22
N THR A 509 10.86 -9.98 -31.85
CA THR A 509 12.27 -9.65 -32.12
C THR A 509 13.05 -9.60 -30.81
N ASN A 510 14.33 -9.97 -30.83
CA ASN A 510 15.28 -9.85 -29.72
C ASN A 510 15.61 -8.38 -29.35
N ALA A 511 14.59 -7.52 -29.30
CA ALA A 511 14.73 -6.13 -28.89
C ALA A 511 15.06 -6.08 -27.39
N GLU A 512 15.98 -5.19 -27.02
CA GLU A 512 16.24 -4.90 -25.60
C GLU A 512 14.97 -4.36 -24.95
N LEU A 513 14.61 -4.94 -23.81
CA LEU A 513 13.48 -4.49 -22.99
C LEU A 513 13.77 -3.12 -22.38
N ASP A 514 12.75 -2.26 -22.34
CA ASP A 514 12.83 -1.03 -21.56
C ASP A 514 13.08 -1.36 -20.08
N THR A 515 13.92 -0.55 -19.42
CA THR A 515 14.32 -0.79 -18.04
C THR A 515 13.13 -0.82 -17.08
N ASN A 516 12.08 -0.02 -17.33
CA ASN A 516 10.89 -0.01 -16.48
C ASN A 516 10.08 -1.30 -16.64
N VAL A 517 10.00 -1.84 -17.85
CA VAL A 517 9.37 -3.14 -18.11
C VAL A 517 10.13 -4.24 -17.38
N THR A 518 11.46 -4.26 -17.50
CA THR A 518 12.29 -5.25 -16.79
C THR A 518 12.13 -5.17 -15.28
N ASN A 519 12.15 -3.97 -14.69
CA ASN A 519 11.96 -3.79 -13.25
C ASN A 519 10.57 -4.26 -12.81
N CYS A 520 9.52 -3.91 -13.55
CA CYS A 520 8.15 -4.32 -13.24
C CYS A 520 7.99 -5.84 -13.26
N LEU A 521 8.58 -6.53 -14.25
CA LEU A 521 8.59 -8.00 -14.31
C LEU A 521 9.33 -8.63 -13.13
N ILE A 522 10.46 -8.04 -12.72
CA ILE A 522 11.22 -8.49 -11.55
C ILE A 522 10.39 -8.30 -10.27
N ASP A 523 9.80 -7.12 -10.10
CA ASP A 523 9.00 -6.77 -8.92
C ASP A 523 7.71 -7.59 -8.84
N SER A 524 7.14 -8.01 -9.99
CA SER A 524 6.02 -8.94 -10.05
C SER A 524 6.40 -10.40 -9.86
N GLY A 525 7.69 -10.72 -9.70
CA GLY A 525 8.18 -12.08 -9.54
C GLY A 525 8.14 -12.92 -10.81
N PHE A 526 8.05 -12.30 -12.00
CA PHE A 526 8.09 -13.02 -13.27
C PHE A 526 9.54 -13.44 -13.59
N THR A 527 9.79 -14.75 -13.61
CA THR A 527 11.15 -15.32 -13.71
C THR A 527 11.53 -15.80 -15.11
N LYS A 528 10.54 -15.97 -16.01
CA LYS A 528 10.77 -16.42 -17.39
C LYS A 528 11.29 -15.27 -18.24
N ALA A 529 11.99 -15.59 -19.34
CA ALA A 529 12.32 -14.58 -20.34
C ALA A 529 11.02 -14.11 -21.02
N LEU A 530 10.87 -12.79 -21.24
CA LEU A 530 9.70 -12.29 -21.95
C LEU A 530 9.76 -12.69 -23.43
N THR A 531 8.79 -13.50 -23.86
CA THR A 531 8.57 -13.91 -25.26
C THR A 531 7.11 -13.66 -25.63
N VAL A 532 6.78 -13.81 -26.92
CA VAL A 532 5.38 -13.69 -27.39
C VAL A 532 4.48 -14.77 -26.79
N GLU A 533 5.03 -15.94 -26.47
CA GLU A 533 4.29 -17.03 -25.80
C GLU A 533 4.08 -16.74 -24.30
N SER A 534 5.06 -16.13 -23.64
CA SER A 534 5.03 -15.90 -22.18
C SER A 534 4.42 -14.56 -21.78
N LYS A 535 4.08 -13.67 -22.73
CA LYS A 535 3.58 -12.32 -22.43
C LYS A 535 2.28 -12.31 -21.62
N GLY A 536 1.41 -13.31 -21.84
CA GLY A 536 0.18 -13.46 -21.06
C GLY A 536 0.45 -13.75 -19.59
N GLU A 537 1.39 -14.67 -19.31
CA GLU A 537 1.81 -14.99 -17.94
C GLU A 537 2.52 -13.81 -17.27
N ALA A 538 3.31 -13.05 -18.03
CA ALA A 538 3.97 -11.85 -17.56
C ALA A 538 2.95 -10.78 -17.11
N ILE A 539 1.95 -10.50 -17.95
CA ILE A 539 0.86 -9.57 -17.63
C ILE A 539 0.10 -10.08 -16.40
N MET A 540 -0.25 -11.36 -16.36
CA MET A 540 -0.97 -11.95 -15.23
C MET A 540 -0.17 -11.82 -13.92
N SER A 541 1.14 -12.03 -13.96
CA SER A 541 2.03 -11.85 -12.80
C SER A 541 2.03 -10.41 -12.30
N ILE A 542 2.10 -9.44 -13.23
CA ILE A 542 2.03 -8.01 -12.90
C ILE A 542 0.68 -7.65 -12.27
N LEU A 543 -0.42 -8.09 -12.88
CA LEU A 543 -1.76 -7.80 -12.37
C LEU A 543 -1.97 -8.40 -10.98
N LEU A 544 -1.62 -9.69 -10.77
CA LEU A 544 -1.71 -10.32 -9.46
C LEU A 544 -0.90 -9.57 -8.40
N ASN A 545 0.31 -9.12 -8.75
CA ASN A 545 1.16 -8.37 -7.84
C ASN A 545 0.57 -7.02 -7.45
N CYS A 546 0.06 -6.26 -8.43
CA CYS A 546 -0.50 -4.93 -8.20
C CYS A 546 -1.87 -4.99 -7.50
N ASP A 547 -2.70 -5.98 -7.84
CA ASP A 547 -4.07 -6.06 -7.34
C ASP A 547 -4.14 -6.70 -5.94
N ILE A 548 -3.23 -7.63 -5.63
CA ILE A 548 -3.28 -8.36 -4.35
C ILE A 548 -1.94 -8.36 -3.63
N LEU A 549 -0.85 -8.87 -4.23
CA LEU A 549 0.33 -9.25 -3.44
C LEU A 549 1.00 -8.05 -2.76
N SER A 550 1.12 -6.93 -3.46
CA SER A 550 1.72 -5.70 -2.95
C SER A 550 0.93 -5.08 -1.79
N GLN A 551 -0.39 -5.25 -1.74
CA GLN A 551 -1.28 -4.70 -0.72
C GLN A 551 -1.97 -5.77 0.13
N LYS A 552 -1.39 -6.98 0.16
CA LYS A 552 -1.94 -8.13 0.87
C LYS A 552 -2.07 -7.84 2.37
N ALA A 553 -1.06 -7.22 2.97
CA ALA A 553 -1.06 -6.91 4.39
C ALA A 553 -2.16 -5.90 4.77
N GLU A 554 -2.41 -4.92 3.89
CA GLU A 554 -3.46 -3.92 4.02
C GLU A 554 -4.85 -4.57 3.89
N LEU A 555 -5.04 -5.45 2.91
CA LEU A 555 -6.27 -6.24 2.75
C LEU A 555 -6.53 -7.15 3.95
N ASP A 556 -5.51 -7.86 4.44
CA ASP A 556 -5.61 -8.73 5.62
C ASP A 556 -5.99 -7.92 6.87
N GLN A 557 -5.39 -6.73 7.02
CA GLN A 557 -5.68 -5.84 8.14
C GLN A 557 -7.11 -5.25 8.03
N PHE A 558 -7.57 -4.91 6.83
CA PHE A 558 -8.95 -4.51 6.58
C PHE A 558 -9.93 -5.64 6.91
N ALA A 559 -9.62 -6.86 6.48
CA ALA A 559 -10.40 -8.07 6.76
C ALA A 559 -10.55 -8.33 8.27
N ASP A 560 -9.47 -8.21 9.03
CA ASP A 560 -9.49 -8.27 10.50
C ASP A 560 -10.40 -7.17 11.10
N GLY A 561 -10.43 -5.99 10.49
CA GLY A 561 -11.34 -4.90 10.87
C GLY A 561 -12.82 -5.21 10.66
N LEU A 562 -13.17 -5.99 9.62
CA LEU A 562 -14.56 -6.38 9.36
C LEU A 562 -15.15 -7.28 10.45
N GLY A 563 -14.29 -8.02 11.17
CA GLY A 563 -14.69 -8.84 12.31
C GLY A 563 -15.77 -9.89 11.94
N PRO A 564 -16.84 -10.05 12.76
CA PRO A 564 -17.88 -11.05 12.52
C PRO A 564 -18.60 -10.93 11.16
N LEU A 565 -18.62 -9.73 10.56
CA LEU A 565 -19.21 -9.52 9.26
C LEU A 565 -18.51 -10.35 8.17
N LEU A 566 -17.17 -10.44 8.23
CA LEU A 566 -16.40 -11.21 7.26
C LEU A 566 -16.82 -12.69 7.22
N ASN A 567 -17.11 -13.28 8.39
CA ASN A 567 -17.55 -14.68 8.46
C ASN A 567 -18.88 -14.89 7.71
N LYS A 568 -19.81 -13.92 7.79
CA LYS A 568 -21.06 -13.96 7.04
C LYS A 568 -20.84 -13.75 5.54
N ILE A 569 -19.96 -12.83 5.16
CA ILE A 569 -19.58 -12.62 3.76
C ILE A 569 -19.00 -13.91 3.17
N ARG A 570 -18.11 -14.60 3.90
CA ARG A 570 -17.52 -15.88 3.48
C ARG A 570 -18.52 -17.02 3.38
N SER A 571 -19.54 -17.04 4.25
CA SER A 571 -20.59 -18.07 4.22
C SER A 571 -21.59 -17.85 3.08
N TYR A 572 -21.78 -16.60 2.64
CA TYR A 572 -22.77 -16.21 1.64
C TYR A 572 -22.21 -15.18 0.64
N PRO A 573 -21.16 -15.54 -0.13
CA PRO A 573 -20.40 -14.57 -0.92
C PRO A 573 -21.22 -13.90 -2.01
N ASP A 574 -22.10 -14.62 -2.71
CA ASP A 574 -22.92 -14.01 -3.77
C ASP A 574 -23.97 -13.05 -3.21
N ILE A 575 -24.62 -13.43 -2.11
CA ILE A 575 -25.63 -12.60 -1.42
C ILE A 575 -24.99 -11.32 -0.87
N CYS A 576 -23.80 -11.45 -0.28
CA CYS A 576 -23.10 -10.34 0.37
C CYS A 576 -22.26 -9.49 -0.59
N LYS A 577 -22.08 -9.90 -1.85
CA LYS A 577 -21.21 -9.21 -2.82
C LYS A 577 -21.53 -7.72 -2.95
N SER A 578 -22.82 -7.38 -2.99
CA SER A 578 -23.30 -6.00 -3.09
C SER A 578 -22.94 -5.09 -1.90
N LEU A 579 -22.44 -5.64 -0.78
CA LEU A 579 -21.95 -4.85 0.35
C LEU A 579 -20.58 -4.23 0.08
N LEU A 580 -19.73 -4.90 -0.72
CA LEU A 580 -18.32 -4.56 -0.90
C LEU A 580 -17.92 -4.32 -2.36
N VAL A 581 -18.69 -4.81 -3.33
CA VAL A 581 -18.49 -4.62 -4.76
C VAL A 581 -19.70 -3.91 -5.36
N GLN A 582 -19.45 -2.93 -6.22
CA GLN A 582 -20.51 -2.27 -6.96
C GLN A 582 -21.22 -3.29 -7.88
N SER A 583 -22.54 -3.38 -7.80
CA SER A 583 -23.29 -4.19 -8.77
C SER A 583 -23.67 -3.34 -9.98
N ASP A 584 -23.64 -3.98 -11.16
CA ASP A 584 -24.15 -3.41 -12.40
C ASP A 584 -25.70 -3.28 -12.38
N GLU A 585 -26.37 -3.92 -11.42
CA GLU A 585 -27.83 -3.86 -11.26
C GLU A 585 -28.29 -2.61 -10.49
N PHE A 586 -27.45 -2.05 -9.60
CA PHE A 586 -27.81 -0.90 -8.76
C PHE A 586 -27.64 0.45 -9.46
N THR A 587 -27.05 0.50 -10.65
CA THR A 587 -26.85 1.75 -11.41
C THR A 587 -28.15 2.35 -11.95
N ARG A 588 -29.27 1.62 -11.95
CA ARG A 588 -30.55 2.15 -12.44
C ARG A 588 -31.62 2.17 -11.35
N VAL A 589 -31.67 3.28 -10.59
CA VAL A 589 -32.81 3.58 -9.71
C VAL A 589 -34.08 3.65 -10.57
N THR A 590 -34.96 2.66 -10.46
CA THR A 590 -36.23 2.67 -11.19
C THR A 590 -37.27 3.53 -10.45
N ALA A 591 -38.17 4.15 -11.21
CA ALA A 591 -39.28 4.90 -10.63
C ALA A 591 -40.13 3.99 -9.70
N GLU A 592 -40.33 2.73 -10.06
CA GLU A 592 -41.05 1.74 -9.26
C GLU A 592 -40.35 1.47 -7.92
N LYS A 593 -39.03 1.26 -7.94
CA LYS A 593 -38.25 1.03 -6.71
C LYS A 593 -38.28 2.26 -5.81
N LEU A 594 -38.07 3.45 -6.36
CA LEU A 594 -38.09 4.69 -5.59
C LEU A 594 -39.48 4.94 -4.97
N LYS A 595 -40.57 4.70 -5.72
CA LYS A 595 -41.94 4.78 -5.19
C LYS A 595 -42.20 3.84 -4.02
N SER A 596 -41.67 2.62 -4.09
CA SER A 596 -41.82 1.63 -3.01
C SER A 596 -41.18 2.07 -1.69
N LEU A 597 -40.22 3.00 -1.74
CA LEU A 597 -39.49 3.52 -0.59
C LEU A 597 -40.07 4.82 -0.02
N LEU A 598 -40.99 5.49 -0.74
CA LEU A 598 -41.55 6.76 -0.30
C LEU A 598 -42.66 6.55 0.75
N MET A 599 -42.46 7.16 1.91
CA MET A 599 -43.51 7.32 2.92
C MET A 599 -43.96 8.78 2.94
N PHE A 600 -45.27 9.01 2.88
CA PHE A 600 -45.84 10.35 2.93
C PHE A 600 -46.45 10.58 4.30
N GLN A 601 -46.04 11.67 4.94
CA GLN A 601 -46.61 12.13 6.20
C GLN A 601 -47.04 13.58 6.00
N ASP A 602 -48.30 13.88 6.27
CA ASP A 602 -48.87 15.24 6.18
C ASP A 602 -48.72 15.92 4.79
N VAL A 603 -48.73 15.14 3.71
CA VAL A 603 -48.63 15.66 2.33
C VAL A 603 -50.01 15.64 1.65
N ASN A 604 -50.36 16.75 0.98
CA ASN A 604 -51.58 16.87 0.19
C ASN A 604 -51.62 15.84 -0.95
N ASP A 605 -52.75 15.14 -1.09
CA ASP A 605 -52.98 14.12 -2.12
C ASP A 605 -52.73 14.62 -3.55
N HIS A 606 -53.01 15.89 -3.84
CA HIS A 606 -52.74 16.48 -5.15
C HIS A 606 -51.25 16.59 -5.45
N LEU A 607 -50.44 17.00 -4.46
CA LEU A 607 -48.98 17.04 -4.60
C LEU A 607 -48.39 15.62 -4.67
N LYS A 608 -48.90 14.71 -3.85
CA LYS A 608 -48.50 13.29 -3.89
C LYS A 608 -48.75 12.71 -5.28
N LYS A 609 -49.95 12.93 -5.84
CA LYS A 609 -50.30 12.51 -7.19
C LYS A 609 -49.38 13.13 -8.24
N HIS A 610 -49.17 14.44 -8.19
CA HIS A 610 -48.29 15.13 -9.13
C HIS A 610 -46.85 14.58 -9.09
N LEU A 611 -46.30 14.30 -7.90
CA LEU A 611 -44.99 13.69 -7.75
C LEU A 611 -44.95 12.28 -8.37
N MET A 612 -45.97 11.46 -8.12
CA MET A 612 -46.06 10.11 -8.69
C MET A 612 -46.14 10.13 -10.22
N ASP A 613 -46.95 11.03 -10.78
CA ASP A 613 -47.11 11.22 -12.23
C ASP A 613 -45.80 11.72 -12.86
N TYR A 614 -45.10 12.64 -12.19
CA TYR A 614 -43.80 13.15 -12.63
C TYR A 614 -42.73 12.04 -12.71
N MET A 615 -42.67 11.18 -11.68
CA MET A 615 -41.73 10.05 -11.65
C MET A 615 -42.01 9.03 -12.76
N GLU A 616 -43.28 8.81 -13.12
CA GLU A 616 -43.65 7.94 -14.26
C GLU A 616 -43.31 8.55 -15.61
N MET A 617 -43.52 9.87 -15.79
CA MET A 617 -43.16 10.55 -17.02
C MET A 617 -41.66 10.49 -17.28
N LYS A 618 -40.83 10.80 -16.27
CA LYS A 618 -39.37 10.77 -16.41
C LYS A 618 -38.84 9.36 -16.66
N GLY A 619 -39.39 8.35 -16.00
CA GLY A 619 -39.02 6.94 -16.24
C GLY A 619 -39.31 6.43 -17.66
N LYS A 620 -40.17 7.12 -18.43
CA LYS A 620 -40.46 6.81 -19.84
C LYS A 620 -39.51 7.51 -20.83
N LEU A 621 -38.92 8.65 -20.46
CA LEU A 621 -37.97 9.37 -21.33
C LEU A 621 -36.59 8.69 -21.40
N ASP A 622 -36.15 8.02 -20.33
CA ASP A 622 -34.86 7.29 -20.32
C ASP A 622 -34.91 5.93 -21.07
N ARG A 623 -36.01 5.63 -21.77
CA ARG A 623 -36.21 4.40 -22.58
C ARG A 623 -36.28 4.67 -24.08
N ILE A 624 -36.11 5.92 -24.52
CA ILE A 624 -35.95 6.36 -25.92
C ILE A 624 -34.50 6.79 -26.08
#